data_AF-A0AAX2EDR1-F1
#
_entry.id   AF-A0AAX2EDR1-F1
#
_cell.length_a   1.000
_cell.length_b   1.000
_cell.length_c   1.000
_cell.angle_alpha   90.00
_cell.angle_beta   90.00
_cell.angle_gamma   90.00
#
_symmetry.space_group_name_H-M   'P 1'
#
loop_
_entity.id
_entity.type
_entity.pdbx_description
1 polymer ?
#
loop_
_entity_poly.entity_id
_entity_poly.type
_entity_poly.pdbx_seq_one_letter_code
_entity_poly.pdbx_strand_id
1 'polypeptide(L)'
;MSLNFASKFSIAAILFSLIFVSLNINVSAESTPVPEESSSPEAYAKYLESKTKEFGLASSASDNEAKEALDAFNSLNRDEQERYLSTINDPEILKDIYQTIGNIKLDEDQDAVTEELYGGYVKVTMERNDYKGFSVQDTFEETADVNTTVEIAAVNVVQLNIYMQYTTENDPGQSCCTVSSVNSTSHAVVQNYIPIQTLNATPREPYISGDTSAIFSVLYTLSLSYNDISVTDGSFVHQLTGTGAGSSFAEITNRNLD
;
A
#
# COMPACT_ATOMS: atom_id res chain seq x y z
N MET A 1 16.96 62.57 31.26
CA MET A 1 18.31 62.28 31.80
C MET A 1 18.73 60.94 31.23
N SER A 2 19.66 60.97 30.29
CA SER A 2 20.19 59.83 29.55
C SER A 2 21.11 58.98 30.42
N LEU A 3 21.05 57.66 30.31
CA LEU A 3 22.19 56.78 30.61
C LEU A 3 22.18 55.59 29.65
N ASN A 4 23.13 55.66 28.72
CA ASN A 4 23.55 54.61 27.81
C ASN A 4 24.25 53.49 28.60
N PHE A 5 23.94 52.22 28.30
CA PHE A 5 24.86 51.12 28.54
C PHE A 5 24.98 50.26 27.29
N ALA A 6 26.03 50.56 26.52
CA ALA A 6 26.52 49.73 25.44
C ALA A 6 27.27 48.54 26.05
N SER A 7 26.83 47.32 25.73
CA SER A 7 27.55 46.09 26.03
C SER A 7 27.87 45.42 24.70
N LYS A 8 29.16 45.46 24.36
CA LYS A 8 29.74 44.83 23.17
C LYS A 8 29.93 43.36 23.47
N PHE A 9 29.24 42.46 22.76
CA PHE A 9 29.60 41.05 22.73
C PHE A 9 30.35 40.73 21.44
N SER A 10 31.57 40.24 21.63
CA SER A 10 32.53 39.81 20.62
C SER A 10 31.97 38.69 19.76
N ILE A 11 31.99 38.89 18.44
CA ILE A 11 31.81 37.85 17.42
C ILE A 11 33.13 37.09 17.31
N ALA A 12 33.22 35.92 17.93
CA ALA A 12 34.27 34.95 17.64
C ALA A 12 33.84 34.12 16.43
N ALA A 13 34.28 34.54 15.24
CA ALA A 13 34.10 33.78 14.01
C ALA A 13 35.08 32.58 14.03
N ILE A 14 34.56 31.39 14.32
CA ILE A 14 35.29 30.14 14.08
C ILE A 14 35.13 29.80 12.60
N LEU A 15 36.19 30.07 11.81
CA LEU A 15 36.33 29.54 10.46
C LEU A 15 36.48 28.00 10.55
N PHE A 16 35.37 27.29 10.40
CA PHE A 16 35.42 25.85 10.14
C PHE A 16 35.58 25.66 8.63
N SER A 17 36.83 25.43 8.21
CA SER A 17 37.18 25.12 6.83
C SER A 17 36.63 23.72 6.50
N LEU A 18 35.41 23.66 5.99
CA LEU A 18 34.82 22.46 5.38
C LEU A 18 35.65 22.07 4.15
N ILE A 19 36.53 21.11 4.33
CA ILE A 19 37.18 20.39 3.23
C ILE A 19 36.08 19.57 2.57
N PHE A 20 35.49 20.12 1.50
CA PHE A 20 34.72 19.34 0.54
C PHE A 20 35.69 18.39 -0.16
N VAL A 21 35.83 17.18 0.37
CA VAL A 21 36.36 16.06 -0.40
C VAL A 21 35.27 15.70 -1.41
N SER A 22 35.34 16.31 -2.59
CA SER A 22 34.56 15.91 -3.75
C SER A 22 35.05 14.52 -4.18
N LEU A 23 34.49 13.48 -3.58
CA LEU A 23 34.57 12.13 -4.13
C LEU A 23 33.75 12.14 -5.42
N ASN A 24 34.44 12.20 -6.55
CA ASN A 24 33.87 11.77 -7.83
C ASN A 24 33.69 10.25 -7.74
N ILE A 25 32.62 9.80 -7.07
CA ILE A 25 32.18 8.43 -7.17
C ILE A 25 31.52 8.32 -8.54
N ASN A 26 32.33 7.96 -9.54
CA ASN A 26 31.83 7.55 -10.83
C ASN A 26 31.24 6.14 -10.62
N VAL A 27 30.05 6.08 -10.00
CA VAL A 27 29.26 4.86 -9.93
C VAL A 27 28.72 4.65 -11.34
N SER A 28 29.47 3.88 -12.12
CA SER A 28 28.86 3.19 -13.26
C SER A 28 27.74 2.35 -12.65
N ALA A 29 26.49 2.71 -12.93
CA ALA A 29 25.33 1.89 -12.61
C ALA A 29 25.46 0.59 -13.40
N GLU A 30 26.18 -0.36 -12.84
CA GLU A 30 26.21 -1.73 -13.30
C GLU A 30 24.79 -2.25 -13.05
N SER A 31 24.06 -2.50 -14.14
CA SER A 31 22.67 -2.94 -14.11
C SER A 31 22.58 -4.11 -13.14
N THR A 32 21.85 -3.91 -12.05
CA THR A 32 21.70 -4.95 -11.04
C THR A 32 21.06 -6.17 -11.71
N PRO A 33 21.63 -7.37 -11.53
CA PRO A 33 21.06 -8.59 -12.11
C PRO A 33 19.61 -8.76 -11.68
N VAL A 34 18.73 -8.95 -12.66
CA VAL A 34 17.32 -9.28 -12.46
C VAL A 34 17.24 -10.73 -11.94
N PRO A 35 16.39 -11.06 -10.96
CA PRO A 35 16.20 -12.44 -10.53
C PRO A 35 15.87 -13.35 -11.70
N GLU A 36 16.26 -14.62 -11.59
CA GLU A 36 16.07 -15.59 -12.66
C GLU A 36 14.58 -15.66 -13.07
N GLU A 37 13.68 -15.57 -12.09
CA GLU A 37 12.22 -15.61 -12.21
C GLU A 37 11.62 -14.47 -13.03
N SER A 38 12.31 -13.34 -13.20
CA SER A 38 11.83 -12.20 -14.00
C SER A 38 12.79 -11.79 -15.11
N SER A 39 13.80 -12.63 -15.39
CA SER A 39 14.85 -12.40 -16.39
C SER A 39 14.37 -12.55 -17.84
N SER A 40 13.25 -13.26 -18.06
CA SER A 40 12.64 -13.48 -19.38
C SER A 40 11.15 -13.85 -19.23
N PRO A 41 10.32 -13.64 -20.27
CA PRO A 41 8.91 -14.03 -20.23
C PRO A 41 8.70 -15.51 -19.92
N GLU A 42 9.57 -16.40 -20.42
CA GLU A 42 9.51 -17.82 -20.14
C GLU A 42 9.79 -18.14 -18.66
N ALA A 43 10.74 -17.43 -18.04
CA ALA A 43 11.02 -17.61 -16.62
C ALA A 43 9.88 -17.09 -15.75
N TYR A 44 9.29 -15.95 -16.12
CA TYR A 44 8.17 -15.37 -15.39
C TYR A 44 6.89 -16.20 -15.52
N ALA A 45 6.59 -16.74 -16.70
CA ALA A 45 5.50 -17.68 -16.87
C ALA A 45 5.68 -18.92 -15.99
N LYS A 46 6.89 -19.47 -15.89
CA LYS A 46 7.20 -20.59 -14.97
C LYS A 46 7.05 -20.20 -13.50
N TYR A 47 7.43 -18.98 -13.14
CA TYR A 47 7.21 -18.44 -11.80
C TYR A 47 5.71 -18.40 -11.47
N LEU A 48 4.88 -17.83 -12.34
CA LEU A 48 3.42 -17.82 -12.16
C LEU A 48 2.83 -19.23 -12.13
N GLU A 49 3.27 -20.13 -13.02
CA GLU A 49 2.89 -21.55 -12.96
C GLU A 49 3.26 -22.20 -11.63
N SER A 50 4.42 -21.88 -11.06
CA SER A 50 4.82 -22.41 -9.76
C SER A 50 3.87 -21.93 -8.65
N LYS A 51 3.40 -20.68 -8.72
CA LYS A 51 2.39 -20.12 -7.82
C LYS A 51 1.06 -20.84 -7.97
N THR A 52 0.60 -21.12 -9.20
CA THR A 52 -0.64 -21.93 -9.39
C THR A 52 -0.56 -23.32 -8.74
N LYS A 53 0.63 -23.94 -8.72
CA LYS A 53 0.83 -25.28 -8.15
C LYS A 53 1.04 -25.27 -6.64
N GLU A 54 1.65 -24.21 -6.10
CA GLU A 54 1.84 -24.00 -4.66
C GLU A 54 0.49 -23.92 -3.94
N PHE A 55 -0.49 -23.26 -4.56
CA PHE A 55 -1.84 -23.13 -4.01
C PHE A 55 -2.75 -24.34 -4.32
N GLY A 56 -2.51 -25.08 -5.41
CA GLY A 56 -3.37 -26.18 -5.90
C GLY A 56 -3.54 -27.43 -5.01
N LEU A 57 -2.95 -27.45 -3.81
CA LEU A 57 -3.25 -28.43 -2.76
C LEU A 57 -4.32 -27.96 -1.76
N ALA A 58 -4.71 -26.67 -1.84
CA ALA A 58 -5.76 -26.05 -1.06
C ALA A 58 -6.81 -25.49 -2.03
N SER A 59 -7.99 -26.13 -2.11
CA SER A 59 -9.10 -25.74 -2.98
C SER A 59 -9.76 -24.41 -2.54
N SER A 60 -9.04 -23.30 -2.63
CA SER A 60 -9.47 -21.95 -2.25
C SER A 60 -9.28 -20.96 -3.41
N ALA A 61 -9.97 -19.81 -3.33
CA ALA A 61 -10.01 -18.75 -4.35
C ALA A 61 -8.64 -18.34 -4.93
N SER A 62 -7.56 -18.52 -4.17
CA SER A 62 -6.17 -18.27 -4.57
C SER A 62 -5.67 -19.06 -5.80
N ASP A 63 -6.24 -20.24 -6.08
CA ASP A 63 -5.87 -21.04 -7.26
C ASP A 63 -6.29 -20.37 -8.58
N ASN A 64 -7.39 -19.62 -8.55
CA ASN A 64 -7.91 -18.93 -9.72
C ASN A 64 -7.08 -17.69 -10.03
N GLU A 65 -6.66 -16.93 -9.02
CA GLU A 65 -5.94 -15.66 -9.18
C GLU A 65 -4.58 -15.82 -9.87
N ALA A 66 -3.77 -16.81 -9.44
CA ALA A 66 -2.47 -17.09 -10.06
C ALA A 66 -2.61 -17.54 -11.52
N LYS A 67 -3.67 -18.30 -11.79
CA LYS A 67 -3.97 -18.81 -13.13
C LYS A 67 -4.46 -17.68 -14.03
N GLU A 68 -5.31 -16.80 -13.53
CA GLU A 68 -5.78 -15.61 -14.23
C GLU A 68 -4.61 -14.68 -14.59
N ALA A 69 -3.68 -14.44 -13.65
CA ALA A 69 -2.48 -13.67 -13.92
C ALA A 69 -1.59 -14.32 -15.01
N LEU A 70 -1.41 -15.65 -14.96
CA LEU A 70 -0.67 -16.39 -15.99
C LEU A 70 -1.35 -16.32 -17.36
N ASP A 71 -2.66 -16.53 -17.41
CA ASP A 71 -3.43 -16.50 -18.66
C ASP A 71 -3.41 -15.08 -19.25
N ALA A 72 -3.55 -14.03 -18.43
CA ALA A 72 -3.43 -12.63 -18.83
C ALA A 72 -2.03 -12.31 -19.36
N PHE A 73 -0.97 -12.71 -18.65
CA PHE A 73 0.42 -12.50 -19.09
C PHE A 73 0.73 -13.23 -20.41
N ASN A 74 0.23 -14.45 -20.58
CA ASN A 74 0.40 -15.22 -21.81
C ASN A 74 -0.42 -14.67 -22.99
N SER A 75 -1.45 -13.86 -22.73
CA SER A 75 -2.23 -13.20 -23.77
C SER A 75 -1.51 -11.99 -24.38
N LEU A 76 -0.53 -11.43 -23.67
CA LEU A 76 0.33 -10.35 -24.15
C LEU A 76 1.24 -10.85 -25.28
N ASN A 77 1.50 -9.98 -26.25
CA ASN A 77 2.51 -10.29 -27.27
C ASN A 77 3.93 -10.20 -26.68
N ARG A 78 4.94 -10.67 -27.42
CA ARG A 78 6.32 -10.75 -26.91
C ARG A 78 6.87 -9.40 -26.43
N ASP A 79 6.65 -8.33 -27.20
CA ASP A 79 7.14 -7.00 -26.87
C ASP A 79 6.44 -6.45 -25.61
N GLU A 80 5.14 -6.75 -25.45
CA GLU A 80 4.37 -6.40 -24.25
C GLU A 80 4.83 -7.19 -23.02
N GLN A 81 5.17 -8.47 -23.17
CA GLN A 81 5.72 -9.28 -22.08
C GLN A 81 7.08 -8.74 -21.62
N GLU A 82 7.96 -8.38 -22.55
CA GLU A 82 9.27 -7.79 -22.22
C GLU A 82 9.12 -6.43 -21.52
N ARG A 83 8.20 -5.58 -22.00
CA ARG A 83 7.87 -4.32 -21.33
C ARG A 83 7.24 -4.52 -19.95
N TYR A 84 6.38 -5.53 -19.79
CA TYR A 84 5.81 -5.90 -18.51
C TYR A 84 6.92 -6.25 -17.51
N LEU A 85 7.88 -7.09 -17.93
CA LEU A 85 9.02 -7.46 -17.09
C LEU A 85 9.93 -6.29 -16.77
N SER A 86 10.19 -5.39 -17.72
CA SER A 86 10.94 -4.18 -17.41
C SER A 86 10.21 -3.30 -16.39
N THR A 87 8.88 -3.32 -16.38
CA THR A 87 8.06 -2.54 -15.45
C THR A 87 8.11 -3.10 -14.03
N ILE A 88 7.93 -4.42 -13.85
CA ILE A 88 7.94 -5.04 -12.50
C ILE A 88 9.34 -5.17 -11.90
N ASN A 89 10.39 -4.98 -12.69
CA ASN A 89 11.78 -5.00 -12.24
C ASN A 89 12.41 -3.60 -12.11
N ASP A 90 11.65 -2.53 -12.37
CA ASP A 90 12.15 -1.15 -12.26
C ASP A 90 11.79 -0.57 -10.88
N PRO A 91 12.78 -0.34 -9.99
CA PRO A 91 12.52 0.18 -8.65
C PRO A 91 11.82 1.53 -8.65
N GLU A 92 12.09 2.42 -9.60
CA GLU A 92 11.46 3.74 -9.64
C GLU A 92 9.98 3.62 -10.03
N ILE A 93 9.65 2.72 -10.96
CA ILE A 93 8.26 2.44 -11.30
C ILE A 93 7.53 1.80 -10.11
N LEU A 94 8.16 0.83 -9.44
CA LEU A 94 7.56 0.22 -8.25
C LEU A 94 7.32 1.26 -7.16
N LYS A 95 8.28 2.15 -6.92
CA LYS A 95 8.13 3.25 -5.98
C LYS A 95 6.96 4.16 -6.34
N ASP A 96 6.79 4.54 -7.60
CA ASP A 96 5.63 5.32 -8.05
C ASP A 96 4.30 4.60 -7.79
N ILE A 97 4.25 3.27 -8.01
CA ILE A 97 3.09 2.44 -7.71
C ILE A 97 2.73 2.51 -6.22
N TYR A 98 3.70 2.31 -5.32
CA TYR A 98 3.42 2.32 -3.88
C TYR A 98 3.16 3.72 -3.32
N GLN A 99 3.78 4.75 -3.90
CA GLN A 99 3.39 6.13 -3.62
C GLN A 99 1.95 6.38 -4.02
N THR A 100 1.52 5.86 -5.18
CA THR A 100 0.13 5.97 -5.65
C THR A 100 -0.82 5.22 -4.73
N ILE A 101 -0.51 3.97 -4.33
CA ILE A 101 -1.27 3.22 -3.32
C ILE A 101 -1.41 4.03 -2.03
N GLY A 102 -0.35 4.67 -1.56
CA GLY A 102 -0.39 5.45 -0.33
C GLY A 102 -1.12 6.80 -0.45
N ASN A 103 -1.38 7.29 -1.68
CA ASN A 103 -1.99 8.59 -1.93
C ASN A 103 -3.44 8.49 -2.43
N ILE A 104 -3.86 7.34 -2.96
CA ILE A 104 -5.21 7.13 -3.45
C ILE A 104 -6.19 7.17 -2.27
N LYS A 105 -7.32 7.84 -2.44
CA LYS A 105 -8.35 8.01 -1.41
C LYS A 105 -9.72 7.71 -1.99
N LEU A 106 -10.52 6.99 -1.23
CA LEU A 106 -11.88 6.65 -1.58
C LEU A 106 -12.82 7.51 -0.74
N ASP A 107 -13.50 8.45 -1.39
CA ASP A 107 -14.44 9.36 -0.73
C ASP A 107 -15.67 8.60 -0.19
N GLU A 108 -16.43 9.22 0.72
CA GLU A 108 -17.61 8.60 1.36
C GLU A 108 -18.61 8.02 0.34
N ASP A 109 -18.82 8.73 -0.76
CA ASP A 109 -19.79 8.41 -1.82
C ASP A 109 -19.23 7.55 -2.97
N GLN A 110 -17.99 7.06 -2.87
CA GLN A 110 -17.33 6.28 -3.92
C GLN A 110 -17.20 4.81 -3.52
N ASP A 111 -17.62 3.91 -4.42
CA ASP A 111 -17.39 2.47 -4.27
C ASP A 111 -15.99 2.07 -4.75
N ALA A 112 -15.40 2.85 -5.66
CA ALA A 112 -14.07 2.61 -6.21
C ALA A 112 -13.42 3.90 -6.71
N VAL A 113 -12.08 3.92 -6.69
CA VAL A 113 -11.24 4.94 -7.31
C VAL A 113 -10.08 4.25 -8.03
N THR A 114 -9.76 4.72 -9.24
CA THR A 114 -8.64 4.20 -10.04
C THR A 114 -7.72 5.34 -10.42
N GLU A 115 -6.44 5.18 -10.09
CA GLU A 115 -5.36 6.05 -10.55
C GLU A 115 -4.56 5.34 -11.64
N GLU A 116 -4.35 6.03 -12.77
CA GLU A 116 -3.64 5.49 -13.92
C GLU A 116 -2.25 6.11 -14.02
N LEU A 117 -1.22 5.26 -14.10
CA LEU A 117 0.16 5.67 -14.36
C LEU A 117 0.58 5.25 -15.77
N TYR A 118 1.57 5.95 -16.33
CA TYR A 118 2.20 5.59 -17.60
C TYR A 118 1.22 5.42 -18.77
N GLY A 119 0.18 6.28 -18.81
CA GLY A 119 -0.85 6.25 -19.85
C GLY A 119 -1.81 5.06 -19.73
N GLY A 120 -2.12 4.63 -18.51
CA GLY A 120 -3.03 3.52 -18.21
C GLY A 120 -2.39 2.14 -18.32
N TYR A 121 -1.07 2.08 -18.56
CA TYR A 121 -0.33 0.82 -18.57
C TYR A 121 -0.25 0.19 -17.18
N VAL A 122 -0.23 1.05 -16.15
CA VAL A 122 -0.35 0.64 -14.75
C VAL A 122 -1.59 1.30 -14.17
N LYS A 123 -2.39 0.53 -13.44
CA LYS A 123 -3.57 1.04 -12.73
C LYS A 123 -3.49 0.62 -11.28
N VAL A 124 -3.78 1.56 -10.40
CA VAL A 124 -3.96 1.31 -8.97
C VAL A 124 -5.42 1.58 -8.67
N THR A 125 -6.17 0.53 -8.33
CA THR A 125 -7.58 0.63 -8.00
C THR A 125 -7.77 0.33 -6.52
N MET A 126 -8.51 1.19 -5.84
CA MET A 126 -9.02 0.94 -4.50
C MET A 126 -10.53 0.80 -4.57
N GLU A 127 -11.05 -0.29 -4.01
CA GLU A 127 -12.48 -0.61 -4.05
C GLU A 127 -12.96 -0.95 -2.64
N ARG A 128 -14.15 -0.45 -2.31
CA ARG A 128 -14.86 -0.78 -1.08
C ARG A 128 -15.79 -1.96 -1.34
N ASN A 129 -15.66 -3.01 -0.53
CA ASN A 129 -16.65 -4.08 -0.51
C ASN A 129 -17.67 -3.75 0.57
N ASP A 130 -18.74 -3.05 0.19
CA ASP A 130 -19.80 -2.75 1.15
C ASP A 130 -20.51 -4.03 1.60
N TYR A 131 -20.48 -4.28 2.91
CA TYR A 131 -21.35 -5.25 3.56
C TYR A 131 -22.35 -4.49 4.43
N LYS A 132 -23.62 -4.50 4.05
CA LYS A 132 -24.67 -3.83 4.83
C LYS A 132 -24.88 -4.55 6.16
N GLY A 133 -24.73 -3.82 7.26
CA GLY A 133 -24.90 -4.31 8.62
C GLY A 133 -26.28 -4.89 8.91
N PHE A 134 -26.34 -5.83 9.85
CA PHE A 134 -27.58 -6.33 10.43
C PHE A 134 -27.92 -5.51 11.68
N SER A 135 -29.14 -5.01 11.78
CA SER A 135 -29.62 -4.30 12.98
C SER A 135 -30.17 -5.28 14.02
N VAL A 136 -29.74 -5.17 15.27
CA VAL A 136 -30.40 -5.81 16.41
C VAL A 136 -30.74 -4.71 17.42
N GLN A 137 -31.99 -4.26 17.45
CA GLN A 137 -32.46 -3.14 18.29
C GLN A 137 -31.76 -1.80 17.94
N ASP A 138 -31.21 -1.11 18.94
CA ASP A 138 -30.50 0.19 18.85
C ASP A 138 -29.01 0.02 18.55
N THR A 139 -28.56 -1.20 18.25
CA THR A 139 -27.16 -1.53 17.95
C THR A 139 -27.02 -2.04 16.52
N PHE A 140 -26.00 -1.54 15.81
CA PHE A 140 -25.69 -1.91 14.43
C PHE A 140 -24.27 -2.43 14.34
N GLU A 141 -24.09 -3.58 13.70
CA GLU A 141 -22.78 -4.13 13.37
C GLU A 141 -22.43 -3.69 11.95
N GLU A 142 -21.38 -2.90 11.81
CA GLU A 142 -20.93 -2.32 10.55
C GLU A 142 -19.62 -2.96 10.08
N THR A 143 -19.39 -2.93 8.78
CA THR A 143 -18.17 -3.46 8.15
C THR A 143 -17.55 -2.42 7.23
N ALA A 144 -16.25 -2.22 7.36
CA ALA A 144 -15.41 -1.54 6.40
C ALA A 144 -14.43 -2.56 5.82
N ASP A 145 -14.50 -2.78 4.51
CA ASP A 145 -13.65 -3.72 3.79
C ASP A 145 -13.14 -3.04 2.51
N VAL A 146 -11.82 -3.00 2.34
CA VAL A 146 -11.19 -2.38 1.18
C VAL A 146 -10.17 -3.31 0.56
N ASN A 147 -10.28 -3.42 -0.77
CA ASN A 147 -9.30 -4.03 -1.61
C ASN A 147 -8.50 -2.96 -2.36
N THR A 148 -7.20 -3.14 -2.44
CA THR A 148 -6.34 -2.37 -3.34
C THR A 148 -5.67 -3.31 -4.32
N THR A 149 -5.89 -3.08 -5.60
CA THR A 149 -5.37 -3.90 -6.70
C THR A 149 -4.44 -3.07 -7.57
N VAL A 150 -3.26 -3.62 -7.87
CA VAL A 150 -2.36 -3.09 -8.88
C VAL A 150 -2.46 -3.97 -10.12
N GLU A 151 -2.77 -3.34 -11.24
CA GLU A 151 -2.81 -3.93 -12.57
C GLU A 151 -1.65 -3.38 -13.40
N ILE A 152 -0.89 -4.24 -14.08
CA ILE A 152 0.13 -3.86 -15.07
C ILE A 152 -0.18 -4.59 -16.36
N ALA A 153 -0.42 -3.84 -17.44
CA ALA A 153 -0.80 -4.40 -18.74
C ALA A 153 -1.98 -5.38 -18.67
N ALA A 154 -3.04 -5.04 -17.91
CA ALA A 154 -4.19 -5.92 -17.66
C ALA A 154 -3.90 -7.21 -16.87
N VAL A 155 -2.71 -7.34 -16.28
CA VAL A 155 -2.37 -8.42 -15.34
C VAL A 155 -2.46 -7.88 -13.93
N ASN A 156 -3.31 -8.47 -13.08
CA ASN A 156 -3.34 -8.17 -11.65
C ASN A 156 -2.06 -8.71 -11.01
N VAL A 157 -1.26 -7.84 -10.40
CA VAL A 157 0.07 -8.21 -9.87
C VAL A 157 0.12 -8.16 -8.35
N VAL A 158 -0.55 -7.19 -7.74
CA VAL A 158 -0.58 -7.02 -6.29
C VAL A 158 -2.03 -6.81 -5.86
N GLN A 159 -2.43 -7.50 -4.80
CA GLN A 159 -3.73 -7.31 -4.17
C GLN A 159 -3.56 -7.27 -2.66
N LEU A 160 -4.06 -6.18 -2.06
CA LEU A 160 -4.05 -5.95 -0.62
C LEU A 160 -5.49 -5.90 -0.14
N ASN A 161 -5.74 -6.45 1.04
CA ASN A 161 -7.03 -6.36 1.71
C ASN A 161 -6.85 -5.83 3.13
N ILE A 162 -7.73 -4.94 3.55
CA ILE A 162 -7.88 -4.49 4.94
C ILE A 162 -9.37 -4.50 5.30
N TYR A 163 -9.65 -5.01 6.49
CA TYR A 163 -11.01 -5.24 6.97
C TYR A 163 -11.14 -4.81 8.43
N MET A 164 -12.26 -4.19 8.77
CA MET A 164 -12.66 -3.85 10.13
C MET A 164 -14.16 -4.01 10.31
N GLN A 165 -14.54 -4.73 11.35
CA GLN A 165 -15.91 -4.79 11.86
C GLN A 165 -16.02 -3.99 13.15
N TYR A 166 -17.07 -3.18 13.26
CA TYR A 166 -17.28 -2.32 14.43
C TYR A 166 -18.76 -2.22 14.78
N THR A 167 -19.04 -1.88 16.03
CA THR A 167 -20.41 -1.71 16.53
C THR A 167 -20.72 -0.24 16.70
N THR A 168 -21.92 0.16 16.29
CA THR A 168 -22.49 1.47 16.59
C THR A 168 -23.75 1.34 17.41
N GLU A 169 -24.03 2.33 18.26
CA GLU A 169 -25.20 2.39 19.13
C GLU A 169 -25.95 3.71 18.92
N ASN A 170 -27.27 3.64 18.77
CA ASN A 170 -28.13 4.81 18.77
C ASN A 170 -28.19 5.38 20.20
N ASP A 171 -27.76 6.63 20.37
CA ASP A 171 -27.97 7.36 21.62
C ASP A 171 -29.31 8.14 21.55
N PRO A 172 -30.35 7.77 22.33
CA PRO A 172 -31.64 8.45 22.35
C PRO A 172 -31.51 9.86 22.94
N GLY A 173 -31.11 10.81 22.09
CA GLY A 173 -30.83 12.20 22.44
C GLY A 173 -29.84 12.87 21.50
N GLN A 174 -29.08 12.10 20.72
CA GLN A 174 -28.18 12.60 19.69
C GLN A 174 -28.74 12.31 18.29
N SER A 175 -28.35 13.16 17.32
CA SER A 175 -28.70 12.97 15.91
C SER A 175 -27.77 11.96 15.20
N CYS A 176 -26.86 11.30 15.91
CA CYS A 176 -25.81 10.42 15.38
C CYS A 176 -25.61 9.21 16.30
N CYS A 177 -25.20 8.06 15.74
CA CYS A 177 -24.82 6.90 16.52
C CYS A 177 -23.39 7.06 17.07
N THR A 178 -23.12 6.47 18.22
CA THR A 178 -21.76 6.36 18.80
C THR A 178 -21.13 5.05 18.35
N VAL A 179 -19.80 5.04 18.18
CA VAL A 179 -19.04 3.80 17.97
C VAL A 179 -18.72 3.21 19.34
N SER A 180 -19.22 2.02 19.64
CA SER A 180 -19.08 1.40 20.96
C SER A 180 -17.95 0.36 21.04
N SER A 181 -17.62 -0.31 19.94
CA SER A 181 -16.53 -1.29 19.89
C SER A 181 -15.96 -1.50 18.49
N VAL A 182 -14.69 -1.94 18.44
CA VAL A 182 -14.12 -2.62 17.26
C VAL A 182 -14.15 -4.12 17.55
N ASN A 183 -14.89 -4.87 16.75
CA ASN A 183 -15.22 -6.27 17.03
C ASN A 183 -14.16 -7.22 16.46
N SER A 184 -13.74 -6.94 15.22
CA SER A 184 -12.75 -7.74 14.53
C SER A 184 -12.03 -6.90 13.48
N THR A 185 -10.79 -7.28 13.19
CA THR A 185 -9.95 -6.65 12.17
C THR A 185 -9.18 -7.73 11.42
N SER A 186 -9.00 -7.56 10.13
CA SER A 186 -8.18 -8.45 9.30
C SER A 186 -7.38 -7.65 8.29
N HIS A 187 -6.27 -8.22 7.85
CA HIS A 187 -5.44 -7.65 6.82
C HIS A 187 -4.72 -8.77 6.08
N ALA A 188 -4.49 -8.59 4.79
CA ALA A 188 -3.75 -9.54 3.99
C ALA A 188 -2.99 -8.84 2.86
N VAL A 189 -1.82 -9.39 2.54
CA VAL A 189 -1.28 -9.34 1.18
C VAL A 189 -1.87 -10.56 0.49
N VAL A 190 -3.00 -10.37 -0.20
CA VAL A 190 -3.72 -11.46 -0.88
C VAL A 190 -2.87 -12.00 -2.02
N GLN A 191 -2.27 -11.08 -2.78
CA GLN A 191 -1.47 -11.39 -3.94
C GLN A 191 -0.24 -10.48 -4.01
N ASN A 192 0.90 -11.07 -4.37
CA ASN A 192 2.08 -10.34 -4.82
C ASN A 192 2.86 -11.22 -5.81
N TYR A 193 2.79 -10.87 -7.09
CA TYR A 193 3.49 -11.57 -8.18
C TYR A 193 4.70 -10.79 -8.72
N ILE A 194 5.22 -9.83 -7.96
CA ILE A 194 6.47 -9.14 -8.28
C ILE A 194 7.63 -9.94 -7.66
N PRO A 195 8.47 -10.65 -8.44
CA PRO A 195 9.42 -11.61 -7.88
C PRO A 195 10.55 -10.98 -7.06
N ILE A 196 10.94 -9.74 -7.39
CA ILE A 196 11.96 -8.98 -6.66
C ILE A 196 11.43 -8.43 -5.33
N GLN A 197 10.15 -8.60 -5.02
CA GLN A 197 9.49 -7.84 -3.96
C GLN A 197 9.00 -8.72 -2.82
N THR A 198 9.25 -8.26 -1.61
CA THR A 198 8.56 -8.71 -0.40
C THR A 198 7.73 -7.56 0.16
N LEU A 199 6.45 -7.83 0.43
CA LEU A 199 5.54 -6.93 1.14
C LEU A 199 5.22 -7.52 2.51
N ASN A 200 5.62 -6.82 3.56
CA ASN A 200 5.31 -7.20 4.94
C ASN A 200 4.21 -6.30 5.48
N ALA A 201 3.15 -6.89 6.02
CA ALA A 201 2.07 -6.16 6.65
C ALA A 201 2.20 -6.23 8.18
N THR A 202 2.16 -5.07 8.84
CA THR A 202 2.19 -4.96 10.30
C THR A 202 0.94 -4.20 10.77
N PRO A 203 -0.07 -4.90 11.31
CA PRO A 203 -1.28 -4.25 11.79
C PRO A 203 -0.98 -3.44 13.04
N ARG A 204 -1.69 -2.32 13.23
CA ARG A 204 -1.69 -1.55 14.47
C ARG A 204 -2.96 -1.86 15.25
N GLU A 205 -2.88 -1.72 16.57
CA GLU A 205 -4.03 -1.94 17.44
C GLU A 205 -5.18 -0.97 17.05
N PRO A 206 -6.40 -1.47 16.81
CA PRO A 206 -7.52 -0.60 16.50
C PRO A 206 -7.94 0.24 17.71
N TYR A 207 -8.54 1.40 17.47
CA TYR A 207 -9.00 2.28 18.53
C TYR A 207 -10.24 3.09 18.11
N ILE A 208 -10.94 3.63 19.11
CA ILE A 208 -12.07 4.54 18.92
C ILE A 208 -11.62 5.97 19.18
N SER A 209 -11.94 6.88 18.26
CA SER A 209 -11.64 8.30 18.35
C SER A 209 -12.93 9.10 18.58
N GLY A 210 -12.99 9.82 19.71
CA GLY A 210 -14.05 10.79 20.01
C GLY A 210 -15.48 10.24 20.04
N ASP A 211 -15.64 8.95 20.32
CA ASP A 211 -16.91 8.20 20.32
C ASP A 211 -17.64 8.13 18.97
N THR A 212 -17.04 8.66 17.89
CA THR A 212 -17.69 8.74 16.57
C THR A 212 -17.01 7.90 15.51
N SER A 213 -15.77 7.45 15.75
CA SER A 213 -14.94 6.83 14.72
C SER A 213 -14.19 5.61 15.22
N ALA A 214 -14.38 4.46 14.58
CA ALA A 214 -13.51 3.29 14.68
C ALA A 214 -12.35 3.46 13.70
N ILE A 215 -11.11 3.23 14.15
CA ILE A 215 -9.92 3.36 13.30
C ILE A 215 -9.09 2.08 13.39
N PHE A 216 -8.76 1.52 12.23
CA PHE A 216 -7.81 0.42 12.08
C PHE A 216 -6.79 0.77 10.99
N SER A 217 -5.53 0.40 11.19
CA SER A 217 -4.49 0.70 10.20
C SER A 217 -3.42 -0.39 10.13
N VAL A 218 -2.82 -0.52 8.96
CA VAL A 218 -1.78 -1.49 8.64
C VAL A 218 -0.61 -0.76 8.01
N LEU A 219 0.58 -0.93 8.58
CA LEU A 219 1.83 -0.49 7.97
C LEU A 219 2.32 -1.57 7.02
N TYR A 220 2.43 -1.24 5.74
CA TYR A 220 3.06 -2.09 4.74
C TYR A 220 4.50 -1.63 4.55
N THR A 221 5.45 -2.56 4.69
CA THR A 221 6.87 -2.32 4.44
C THR A 221 7.26 -3.05 3.16
N LEU A 222 7.80 -2.29 2.22
CA LEU A 222 8.31 -2.76 0.93
C LEU A 222 9.80 -3.05 1.05
N SER A 223 10.19 -4.26 0.69
CA SER A 223 11.60 -4.63 0.53
C SER A 223 11.82 -5.19 -0.86
N LEU A 224 12.82 -4.66 -1.56
CA LEU A 224 13.25 -5.17 -2.86
C LEU A 224 14.51 -6.02 -2.68
N SER A 225 14.53 -7.19 -3.31
CA SER A 225 15.64 -8.13 -3.27
C SER A 225 16.34 -8.18 -4.62
N TYR A 226 17.63 -7.88 -4.60
CA TYR A 226 18.52 -8.03 -5.74
C TYR A 226 19.75 -8.82 -5.31
N ASN A 227 20.02 -9.98 -5.91
CA ASN A 227 21.14 -10.87 -5.57
C ASN A 227 21.24 -11.21 -4.06
N ASP A 228 20.12 -11.62 -3.45
CA ASP A 228 20.05 -11.92 -2.01
C ASP A 228 20.32 -10.71 -1.09
N ILE A 229 20.47 -9.50 -1.64
CA ILE A 229 20.52 -8.25 -0.89
C ILE A 229 19.12 -7.66 -0.87
N SER A 230 18.50 -7.68 0.31
CA SER A 230 17.22 -7.02 0.54
C SER A 230 17.44 -5.60 1.04
N VAL A 231 16.87 -4.63 0.32
CA VAL A 231 16.84 -3.21 0.72
C VAL A 231 15.40 -2.84 1.01
N THR A 232 15.14 -2.26 2.18
CA THR A 232 13.86 -1.62 2.47
C THR A 232 13.76 -0.35 1.63
N ASP A 233 12.82 -0.35 0.70
CA ASP A 233 12.68 0.69 -0.32
C ASP A 233 11.59 1.72 0.04
N GLY A 234 10.61 1.30 0.85
CA GLY A 234 9.56 2.21 1.30
C GLY A 234 8.60 1.62 2.32
N SER A 235 7.71 2.46 2.84
CA SER A 235 6.57 2.01 3.64
C SER A 235 5.38 2.95 3.45
N PHE A 236 4.17 2.40 3.58
CA PHE A 236 2.92 3.16 3.52
C PHE A 236 1.91 2.61 4.53
N VAL A 237 0.93 3.43 4.92
CA VAL A 237 -0.09 3.05 5.89
C VAL A 237 -1.45 3.03 5.21
N HIS A 238 -2.08 1.86 5.21
CA HIS A 238 -3.49 1.73 4.84
C HIS A 238 -4.33 1.91 6.11
N GLN A 239 -5.31 2.81 6.11
CA GLN A 239 -6.17 3.06 7.26
C GLN A 239 -7.65 2.96 6.85
N LEU A 240 -8.46 2.36 7.72
CA LEU A 240 -9.91 2.34 7.63
C LEU A 240 -10.50 3.22 8.73
N THR A 241 -11.57 3.95 8.40
CA THR A 241 -12.32 4.75 9.37
C THR A 241 -13.81 4.44 9.27
N GLY A 242 -14.33 3.70 10.25
CA GLY A 242 -15.76 3.47 10.40
C GLY A 242 -16.40 4.60 11.18
N THR A 243 -17.53 5.18 10.73
CA THR A 243 -18.23 6.21 11.50
C THR A 243 -19.57 5.74 12.04
N GLY A 244 -20.02 6.39 13.12
CA GLY A 244 -21.28 6.12 13.78
C GLY A 244 -22.52 6.40 12.93
N ALA A 245 -22.49 7.34 11.99
CA ALA A 245 -23.68 7.76 11.23
C ALA A 245 -24.18 6.72 10.19
N GLY A 246 -23.62 5.52 10.16
CA GLY A 246 -23.89 4.50 9.14
C GLY A 246 -23.13 4.76 7.82
N SER A 247 -22.23 5.75 7.78
CA SER A 247 -21.25 5.92 6.71
C SER A 247 -19.90 5.36 7.18
N SER A 248 -19.40 4.35 6.48
CA SER A 248 -17.99 3.94 6.56
C SER A 248 -17.23 4.64 5.44
N PHE A 249 -15.99 5.07 5.69
CA PHE A 249 -15.12 5.51 4.62
C PHE A 249 -13.69 5.06 4.88
N ALA A 250 -12.99 4.73 3.81
CA ALA A 250 -11.61 4.29 3.91
C ALA A 250 -10.72 5.46 3.50
N GLU A 251 -10.02 6.03 4.47
CA GLU A 251 -8.96 6.98 4.17
C GLU A 251 -7.61 6.29 4.28
N ILE A 252 -6.95 6.01 3.16
CA ILE A 252 -5.51 5.79 3.18
C ILE A 252 -4.84 7.12 3.52
N THR A 253 -4.10 7.11 4.62
CA THR A 253 -3.28 8.24 5.03
C THR A 253 -1.82 7.84 4.93
N ASN A 254 -1.13 8.34 3.91
CA ASN A 254 0.31 8.27 3.87
C ASN A 254 0.92 9.07 5.04
N ARG A 255 1.73 8.38 5.85
CA ARG A 255 2.91 8.99 6.45
C ARG A 255 4.11 8.31 5.84
N ASN A 256 4.82 9.02 4.96
CA ASN A 256 6.21 8.68 4.68
C ASN A 256 6.94 8.74 6.02
N LEU A 257 7.38 7.58 6.49
CA LEU A 257 8.28 7.49 7.63
C LEU A 257 9.68 7.78 7.08
N ASP A 258 9.96 9.05 6.78
CA ASP A 258 11.32 9.55 6.53
C ASP A 258 12.15 9.48 7.84
#